data_AF-A0AAD5RAU1-F1
#
_entry.id   AF-A0AAD5RAU1-F1
#
_cell.length_a   1.000
_cell.length_b   1.000
_cell.length_c   1.000
_cell.angle_alpha   90.00
_cell.angle_beta   90.00
_cell.angle_gamma   90.00
#
_symmetry.space_group_name_H-M   'P 1'
#
loop_
_entity.id
_entity.type
_entity.pdbx_description
1 polymer ?
#
loop_
_entity_poly.entity_id
_entity_poly.type
_entity_poly.pdbx_seq_one_letter_code
_entity_poly.pdbx_strand_id
1 'polypeptide(L)' 'MLKELNEAVKKIGLRINRMKPQFMKNRRCSDEHIKLEGSLITETSSYVHRDRSLNMENNMKEELHRRTKVA' A
#
# COMPACT_ATOMS: atom_id res chain seq x y z
N MET A 1 3.45 -4.01 10.50
CA MET A 1 3.28 -4.48 9.11
C MET A 1 4.32 -3.96 8.11
N LEU A 2 4.32 -2.70 7.65
CA LEU A 2 5.26 -2.28 6.58
C LEU A 2 6.74 -2.35 7.00
N LYS A 3 7.04 -1.96 8.24
CA LYS A 3 8.37 -2.10 8.83
C LYS A 3 8.80 -3.58 8.88
N GLU A 4 7.93 -4.47 9.33
CA GLU A 4 8.21 -5.92 9.35
C GLU A 4 8.47 -6.48 7.96
N LEU A 5 7.66 -6.07 6.96
CA LEU A 5 7.86 -6.47 5.57
C LEU A 5 9.23 -6.02 5.07
N ASN A 6 9.62 -4.77 5.33
CA ASN A 6 10.94 -4.27 4.97
C ASN A 6 12.07 -5.10 5.58
N GLU A 7 11.95 -5.47 6.86
CA GLU A 7 12.95 -6.32 7.52
C GLU A 7 12.96 -7.76 6.99
N ALA A 8 11.80 -8.34 6.69
CA ALA A 8 11.71 -9.68 6.09
C ALA A 8 12.31 -9.72 4.68
N VAL A 9 12.01 -8.72 3.85
CA VAL A 9 12.52 -8.59 2.48
C VAL A 9 14.04 -8.38 2.47
N LYS A 10 14.59 -7.61 3.43
CA LYS A 10 16.04 -7.48 3.60
C LYS A 10 16.72 -8.80 3.96
N LYS A 11 16.11 -9.62 4.82
CA LYS A 11 16.69 -10.92 5.23
C LYS A 11 16.90 -11.87 4.05
N ILE A 12 16.08 -11.75 3.01
CA ILE A 12 16.21 -12.54 1.77
C ILE A 12 17.03 -11.82 0.68
N GLY A 13 17.71 -10.71 1.02
CA GLY A 13 18.57 -9.97 0.10
C GLY A 13 17.83 -9.04 -0.87
N LEU A 14 16.54 -8.78 -0.64
CA LEU A 14 15.74 -7.88 -1.46
C LEU A 14 15.59 -6.51 -0.78
N ARG A 15 15.15 -5.51 -1.55
CA ARG A 15 14.88 -4.16 -1.04
C ARG A 15 13.58 -3.61 -1.61
N ILE A 16 12.78 -2.97 -0.75
CA ILE A 16 11.60 -2.23 -1.20
C ILE A 16 12.06 -1.00 -1.99
N ASN A 17 11.62 -0.86 -3.24
CA ASN A 17 11.82 0.35 -4.02
C ASN A 17 11.05 1.49 -3.36
N ARG A 18 11.73 2.50 -2.81
CA ARG A 18 11.08 3.58 -2.04
C ARG A 18 10.18 4.51 -2.87
N MET A 19 10.33 4.53 -4.20
CA MET A 19 9.53 5.38 -5.09
C MET A 19 8.18 4.77 -5.47
N LYS A 20 7.98 3.47 -5.25
CA LYS A 20 6.77 2.75 -5.65
C LYS A 20 5.67 2.70 -4.59
N PRO A 21 5.97 2.56 -3.28
CA PRO A 21 4.96 2.60 -2.25
C PRO A 21 4.22 3.92 -2.28
N GLN A 22 2.91 3.81 -2.41
CA GLN A 22 1.95 4.88 -2.17
C GLN A 22 0.94 4.33 -1.19
N PHE A 23 0.37 5.18 -0.36
CA PHE A 23 -0.69 4.78 0.55
C PHE A 23 -1.92 5.66 0.38
N MET A 24 -3.08 5.12 0.73
CA MET A 24 -4.35 5.81 0.67
C MET A 24 -4.92 5.89 2.08
N LYS A 25 -5.34 7.09 2.49
CA LYS A 25 -6.01 7.28 3.79
C LYS A 25 -7.49 6.91 3.71
N ASN A 26 -8.00 6.36 4.80
CA ASN A 26 -9.44 6.21 5.04
C ASN A 26 -9.82 6.84 6.37
N ARG A 27 -11.13 6.88 6.69
CA ARG A 27 -11.65 7.42 7.95
C ARG A 27 -11.11 6.76 9.23
N ARG A 28 -10.46 5.59 9.11
CA ARG A 28 -9.87 4.84 10.24
C ARG A 28 -8.36 5.07 10.37
N CYS A 29 -7.74 5.70 9.39
CA CYS A 29 -6.32 6.01 9.41
C CYS A 29 -6.12 7.27 10.25
N SER A 30 -5.11 7.28 11.10
CA SER A 30 -4.71 8.51 11.78
C SER A 30 -4.18 9.52 10.76
N ASP A 31 -4.19 10.80 11.12
CA ASP A 31 -3.63 11.86 10.27
C ASP A 31 -2.10 11.80 10.16
N GLU A 32 -1.47 10.87 10.88
CA GLU A 32 -0.03 10.64 10.84
C GLU A 32 0.45 10.15 9.47
N HIS A 33 1.66 10.54 9.12
CA HIS A 33 2.29 10.13 7.87
C HIS A 33 2.98 8.79 8.03
N ILE A 34 2.89 7.93 7.03
CA ILE A 34 3.59 6.65 7.02
C ILE A 34 5.05 6.87 6.60
N LYS A 35 5.98 6.38 7.42
CA LYS A 35 7.43 6.44 7.16
C LYS A 35 8.00 5.05 6.90
N LEU A 36 8.86 4.94 5.90
CA LEU A 36 9.69 3.77 5.62
C LEU A 36 11.16 4.18 5.70
N GLU A 37 11.88 3.65 6.70
CA GLU A 37 13.31 3.97 6.92
C GLU A 37 13.60 5.48 7.02
N GLY A 38 12.67 6.24 7.61
CA GLY A 38 12.76 7.69 7.76
C GLY A 38 12.25 8.49 6.55
N SER A 39 12.02 7.87 5.39
CA SER A 39 11.40 8.52 4.24
C SER A 39 9.87 8.47 4.32
N LEU A 40 9.20 9.58 4.00
CA LEU A 40 7.74 9.63 3.91
C LEU A 40 7.27 8.86 2.67
N ILE A 41 6.19 8.11 2.81
CA ILE A 41 5.49 7.48 1.70
C ILE A 41 4.49 8.48 1.14
N THR A 42 4.36 8.54 -0.18
CA THR A 42 3.41 9.43 -0.83
C THR A 42 1.98 8.97 -0.55
N GLU A 43 1.16 9.91 -0.05
CA GLU A 43 -0.29 9.73 0.04
C GLU A 43 -0.93 9.94 -1.34
N THR A 44 -1.88 9.09 -1.73
CA THR A 44 -2.65 9.19 -2.97
C THR A 44 -4.14 9.00 -2.69
N SER A 45 -5.00 9.61 -3.50
CA SER A 45 -6.46 9.44 -3.43
C SER A 45 -6.95 8.19 -4.15
N SER A 46 -6.16 7.69 -5.11
CA SER A 46 -6.49 6.49 -5.88
C SER A 46 -5.25 5.74 -6.35
N TYR A 47 -5.42 4.44 -6.58
CA TYR A 47 -4.40 3.55 -7.12
C TYR A 47 -4.92 2.90 -8.40
N VAL A 48 -4.27 3.17 -9.53
CA VAL A 48 -4.65 2.58 -10.82
C VAL A 48 -4.00 1.21 -10.99
N HIS A 49 -4.81 0.17 -11.08
CA HIS A 49 -4.37 -1.20 -11.33
C HIS A 49 -5.12 -1.79 -12.53
N ARG A 50 -4.38 -2.24 -13.56
CA ARG A 50 -4.95 -2.85 -14.78
C ARG A 50 -6.14 -2.02 -15.32
N ASP A 51 -5.92 -0.72 -15.48
CA ASP A 51 -6.89 0.27 -15.98
C ASP A 51 -8.11 0.54 -15.08
N ARG A 52 -8.15 -0.03 -13.87
CA ARG A 52 -9.15 0.33 -12.84
C ARG A 52 -8.53 1.26 -11.81
N SER A 53 -9.17 2.41 -11.60
CA SER A 53 -8.87 3.27 -10.45
C SER A 53 -9.53 2.70 -9.18
N LEU A 54 -8.71 2.39 -8.18
CA LEU A 54 -9.15 1.94 -6.87
C LEU A 54 -9.10 3.12 -5.90
N ASN A 55 -10.22 3.42 -5.26
CA ASN A 55 -10.33 4.43 -4.22
C ASN A 55 -10.82 3.78 -2.90
N MET A 56 -10.65 4.47 -1.78
CA MET A 56 -11.11 3.95 -0.47
C MET A 56 -12.63 3.94 -0.30
N GLU A 57 -13.39 4.51 -1.24
CA GLU A 57 -14.83 4.74 -1.10
C GLU A 57 -15.67 3.59 -1.64
N ASN A 58 -15.34 3.03 -2.81
CA ASN A 58 -16.22 2.06 -3.48
C ASN A 58 -15.51 0.75 -3.92
N ASN A 59 -14.28 0.83 -4.44
CA ASN A 59 -13.74 -0.26 -5.26
C ASN A 59 -12.79 -1.21 -4.48
N MET A 60 -12.39 -0.85 -3.26
CA MET A 60 -11.41 -1.63 -2.49
C MET A 60 -11.94 -3.01 -2.06
N LYS A 61 -13.21 -3.10 -1.63
CA LYS A 61 -13.79 -4.38 -1.19
C LYS A 61 -13.91 -5.38 -2.34
N GLU A 62 -14.32 -4.92 -3.51
CA GLU A 62 -14.41 -5.74 -4.72
C GLU A 62 -13.03 -6.23 -5.16
N GLU A 63 -12.02 -5.36 -5.16
CA GLU A 63 -10.65 -5.75 -5.53
C GLU A 63 -10.05 -6.75 -4.54
N LEU A 64 -10.27 -6.57 -3.23
CA LEU A 64 -9.80 -7.52 -2.23
C LEU A 64 -10.44 -8.90 -2.45
N HIS A 65 -11.76 -8.94 -2.66
CA HIS A 65 -12.47 -10.19 -2.99
C HIS A 65 -11.94 -10.85 -4.26
N ARG A 66 -11.66 -10.05 -5.30
CA ARG A 66 -11.07 -10.53 -6.55
C ARG A 66 -9.69 -11.16 -6.31
N ARG A 67 -8.83 -10.54 -5.49
CA ARG A 67 -7.50 -11.08 -5.17
C ARG A 67 -7.57 -12.35 -4.34
N THR A 68 -8.52 -12.45 -3.41
CA THR A 68 -8.72 -13.67 -2.61
C THR A 68 -9.22 -14.84 -3.46
N LYS A 69 -10.03 -14.59 -4.49
CA LYS A 69 -10.53 -15.64 -5.39
C LYS A 69 -9.51 -16.20 -6.39
N VAL A 70 -8.41 -15.47 -6.62
CA VAL A 70 -7.37 -15.82 -7.60
C VAL A 70 -6.14 -16.44 -6.91
N ALA A 71 -6.10 -16.44 -5.57
CA ALA A 71 -5.07 -17.07 -4.76
C ALA A 71 -5.46 -18.51 -4.39
#